data_AF-A0A7Y2Z0I1-F1
#
_entry.id   AF-A0A7Y2Z0I1-F1
#
_cell.length_a   1.000
_cell.length_b   1.000
_cell.length_c   1.000
_cell.angle_alpha   90.00
_cell.angle_beta   90.00
_cell.angle_gamma   90.00
#
_symmetry.space_group_name_H-M   'P 1'
#
loop_
_entity.id
_entity.type
_entity.pdbx_description
1 polymer ?
#
loop_
_entity_poly.entity_id
_entity_poly.type
_entity_poly.pdbx_seq_one_letter_code
_entity_poly.pdbx_strand_id
1 'polypeptide(L)' 'DLADYCEVLFSPAWGLLDPAELAEWILEDQLPVRFQLQLHKLLWGDQPGK' A
#
# COMPACT_ATOMS: atom_id res chain seq x y z
N ASP A 1 -11.03 3.41 -16.65
CA ASP A 1 -9.94 3.23 -15.68
C ASP A 1 -10.18 1.91 -14.92
N LEU A 2 -9.16 1.24 -14.38
CA LEU A 2 -9.38 0.05 -13.54
C LEU A 2 -10.21 0.40 -12.29
N ALA A 3 -9.97 1.60 -11.75
CA ALA A 3 -10.70 2.12 -10.59
C ALA A 3 -12.22 2.31 -10.82
N ASP A 4 -12.69 2.35 -12.08
CA ASP A 4 -14.13 2.44 -12.40
C ASP A 4 -14.85 1.10 -12.22
N TYR A 5 -14.11 -0.02 -12.25
CA TYR A 5 -14.69 -1.37 -12.21
C TYR A 5 -14.47 -2.07 -10.86
N CYS A 6 -13.44 -1.69 -10.11
CA CYS A 6 -13.14 -2.28 -8.81
C CYS A 6 -12.31 -1.34 -7.92
N GLU A 7 -12.27 -1.64 -6.63
CA GLU A 7 -11.36 -0.97 -5.71
C GLU A 7 -9.92 -1.42 -5.96
N VAL A 8 -9.04 -0.47 -6.26
CA VAL A 8 -7.62 -0.71 -6.48
C VAL A 8 -6.87 -0.47 -5.18
N LEU A 9 -6.17 -1.49 -4.70
CA LEU A 9 -5.40 -1.44 -3.45
C LEU A 9 -3.92 -1.19 -3.74
N PHE A 10 -3.36 -0.15 -3.12
CA PHE A 10 -1.93 0.13 -3.15
C PHE A 10 -1.32 -0.20 -1.80
N SER A 11 -0.25 -0.97 -1.81
CA SER A 11 0.51 -1.33 -0.62
C SER A 11 2.00 -1.15 -0.88
N PRO A 12 2.76 -0.56 0.06
CA PRO A 12 4.19 -0.35 -0.12
C PRO A 12 4.90 -1.70 -0.24
N ALA A 13 5.84 -1.78 -1.18
CA ALA A 13 6.71 -2.94 -1.35
C ALA A 13 7.63 -3.04 -0.12
N TRP A 14 7.45 -4.09 0.67
CA TRP A 14 8.16 -4.27 1.94
C TRP A 14 9.68 -4.20 1.78
N GLY A 15 10.33 -3.33 2.55
CA GLY A 15 11.78 -3.13 2.53
C GLY A 15 12.33 -2.43 1.28
N LEU A 16 11.45 -2.04 0.34
CA LEU A 16 11.84 -1.41 -0.93
C LEU A 16 11.26 0.00 -1.09
N LEU A 17 10.08 0.27 -0.50
CA LEU A 17 9.41 1.57 -0.58
C LEU A 17 8.92 1.97 0.80
N ASP A 18 9.22 3.20 1.22
CA ASP A 18 8.71 3.75 2.46
C ASP A 18 7.18 3.94 2.33
N PRO A 19 6.36 3.47 3.30
CA PRO A 19 4.94 3.74 3.30
C PRO A 19 4.55 5.22 3.18
N ALA A 20 5.33 6.13 3.77
CA ALA A 20 5.07 7.56 3.69
C ALA A 20 5.28 8.10 2.27
N GLU A 21 6.32 7.63 1.58
CA GLU A 21 6.62 8.02 0.20
C GLU A 21 5.48 7.59 -0.75
N LEU A 22 4.99 6.36 -0.62
CA LEU A 22 3.84 5.91 -1.42
C LEU A 22 2.57 6.73 -1.11
N ALA A 23 2.34 7.07 0.16
CA ALA A 23 1.18 7.88 0.54
C ALA A 23 1.28 9.30 -0.03
N GLU A 24 2.47 9.89 -0.05
CA GLU A 24 2.72 11.21 -0.65
C GLU A 24 2.41 11.19 -2.15
N TRP A 25 2.91 10.21 -2.90
CA TRP A 25 2.59 10.08 -4.34
C TRP A 25 1.08 9.94 -4.61
N ILE A 26 0.37 9.15 -3.80
CA ILE A 26 -1.09 8.99 -3.94
C ILE A 26 -1.82 10.32 -3.74
N LEU A 27 -1.37 11.13 -2.76
CA LEU A 27 -1.97 12.43 -2.46
C LEU A 27 -1.64 13.48 -3.52
N GLU A 28 -0.38 13.53 -3.97
CA GLU A 28 0.08 14.47 -5.01
C GLU A 28 -0.66 14.25 -6.34
N ASP A 29 -0.78 12.99 -6.76
CA ASP A 29 -1.43 12.60 -8.03
C ASP A 29 -2.95 12.42 -7.90
N GLN A 30 -3.51 12.54 -6.70
CA GLN A 30 -4.95 12.35 -6.41
C GLN A 30 -5.50 11.02 -6.95
N LEU A 31 -4.74 9.94 -6.80
CA LEU A 31 -5.08 8.64 -7.38
C LEU A 31 -6.35 8.06 -6.73
N PRO A 32 -7.29 7.50 -7.51
CA PRO A 32 -8.51 6.86 -7.00
C PRO A 32 -8.22 5.43 -6.47
N VAL A 33 -7.30 5.33 -5.51
CA VAL A 33 -6.84 4.06 -4.93
C VAL A 33 -7.04 4.04 -3.41
N ARG A 34 -7.17 2.86 -2.82
CA ARG A 34 -7.13 2.68 -1.36
C ARG A 34 -5.72 2.28 -0.93
N PHE A 35 -5.12 3.09 -0.07
CA PHE A 35 -3.86 2.78 0.57
C PHE A 35 -4.03 1.71 1.65
N GLN A 36 -3.17 0.70 1.66
CA GLN A 36 -3.19 -0.40 2.62
C GLN A 36 -1.78 -0.76 3.11
N LEU A 37 -1.60 -0.75 4.43
CA LEU A 37 -0.37 -1.24 5.06
C LEU A 37 -0.41 -2.75 5.25
N GLN A 38 0.74 -3.39 5.04
CA GLN A 38 0.94 -4.81 5.38
C GLN A 38 1.13 -4.94 6.90
N LEU A 39 0.03 -4.87 7.67
CA LEU A 39 0.07 -4.90 9.14
C LEU A 39 0.85 -6.09 9.69
N HIS A 40 0.78 -7.25 9.03
CA HIS A 40 1.51 -8.43 9.49
C HIS A 40 3.03 -8.24 9.44
N LYS A 41 3.56 -7.57 8.41
CA LYS A 41 4.99 -7.24 8.32
C LYS A 41 5.39 -6.20 9.36
N LEU A 42 4.53 -5.21 9.61
CA LEU A 42 4.75 -4.20 10.64
C LEU A 42 4.78 -4.79 12.05
N LEU A 43 3.88 -5.75 12.34
CA LEU A 43 3.73 -6.32 13.69
C LEU A 43 4.68 -7.50 13.96
N TRP A 44 4.96 -8.34 12.96
CA TRP A 44 5.71 -9.60 13.13
C TRP A 44 6.91 -9.74 12.20
N GLY A 45 7.19 -8.76 11.35
CA GLY A 45 8.28 -8.83 10.36
C GLY A 45 7.98 -9.80 9.23
N ASP A 46 9.03 -10.24 8.54
CA ASP A 46 8.96 -11.20 7.43
C ASP A 46 8.84 -12.65 7.90
N GLN A 47 7.88 -12.91 8.79
CA GLN A 47 7.56 -14.26 9.24
C GLN A 47 6.36 -14.82 8.46
N PRO A 48 6.41 -16.08 7.99
CA PRO A 48 5.23 -16.75 7.46
C PRO A 48 4.14 -16.84 8.55
N GLY A 49 2.87 -16.73 8.13
CA GLY A 49 1.72 -16.65 9.04
C GLY A 49 1.67 -17.82 10.03
N LYS A 50 1.30 -17.53 11.28
CA LYS A 50 0.91 -18.51 12.29
C LYS A 50 -0.55 -18.92 12.14
#